data_AF-A0A9E7AAG5-F1
#
_entry.id   AF-A0A9E7AAG5-F1
#
_cell.length_a   1.000
_cell.length_b   1.000
_cell.length_c   1.000
_cell.angle_alpha   90.00
_cell.angle_beta   90.00
_cell.angle_gamma   90.00
#
_symmetry.space_group_name_H-M   'P 1'
#
loop_
_entity.id
_entity.type
_entity.pdbx_description
1 polymer ?
#
loop_
_entity_poly.entity_id
_entity_poly.type
_entity_poly.pdbx_seq_one_letter_code
_entity_poly.pdbx_strand_id
1 'polypeptide(L)'
;MNGFSRRALLAAGLGCPVALRAQPPPPALRVVVAADSPEPLLAVLRDFARQSPRMVGEFSVQGAQAGWIAGAFATEQQAGRALTDAVLTDNVGLVLGAAQQLWQNLPADMRALGGAEVARRNGLMSPLAGEIATVVSAAPGGPLLLHSLHDLPAVPRTAAALLDFARERPRRFLYARPGESQLGLQFISALPHLLGDTDPADPARGWARSWAYLEELGEHVSFYASSSAAAVEELASGRCELLPALLTTYLRERANGGLPEQVRFTLFDNGPLIPLGLFLAVPQRVSVTLLPAISSLADFLLRPEIQRQGFGRGLLPGAAAELSVAADGMLSPIERAAWDTLLPPVTAGSIAGAPLVPPLSPDRLAYMMRRWDEQIGARFRRPR
;
A
#
# COMPACT_ATOMS: atom_id res chain seq x y z
N MET A 1 -78.15 -53.09 24.48
CA MET A 1 -77.00 -54.02 24.51
C MET A 1 -76.18 -53.79 23.26
N ASN A 2 -74.85 -53.74 23.42
CA ASN A 2 -73.78 -53.67 22.42
C ASN A 2 -73.70 -52.36 21.63
N GLY A 3 -72.62 -51.59 21.61
CA GLY A 3 -71.24 -51.82 22.01
C GLY A 3 -70.32 -51.12 21.01
N PHE A 4 -69.13 -50.70 21.46
CA PHE A 4 -68.04 -50.06 20.71
C PHE A 4 -68.06 -48.53 20.57
N SER A 5 -67.27 -47.88 21.42
CA SER A 5 -66.55 -46.67 21.02
C SER A 5 -65.08 -46.79 21.42
N ARG A 6 -64.21 -46.49 20.45
CA ARG A 6 -62.75 -46.72 20.45
C ARG A 6 -62.05 -45.73 21.38
N ARG A 7 -61.18 -46.22 22.26
CA ARG A 7 -60.14 -45.42 22.93
C ARG A 7 -59.03 -45.12 21.92
N ALA A 8 -58.84 -43.85 21.56
CA ALA A 8 -57.62 -43.34 20.95
C ALA A 8 -56.78 -42.69 22.06
N LEU A 9 -55.58 -43.23 22.31
CA LEU A 9 -54.55 -42.58 23.12
C LEU A 9 -53.97 -41.42 22.30
N LEU A 10 -54.19 -40.19 22.74
CA LEU A 10 -53.38 -39.04 22.34
C LEU A 10 -52.12 -39.05 23.20
N ALA A 11 -51.00 -39.46 22.61
CA ALA A 11 -49.67 -39.21 23.17
C ALA A 11 -49.35 -37.72 22.93
N ALA A 12 -49.43 -36.92 23.99
CA ALA A 12 -48.92 -35.55 23.98
C ALA A 12 -47.39 -35.60 23.98
N GLY A 13 -46.78 -35.43 22.81
CA GLY A 13 -45.35 -35.17 22.70
C GLY A 13 -45.04 -33.78 23.26
N LEU A 14 -44.41 -33.73 24.43
CA LEU A 14 -43.75 -32.55 24.97
C LEU A 14 -42.55 -32.23 24.06
N GLY A 15 -42.77 -31.43 23.02
CA GLY A 15 -41.69 -30.79 22.29
C GLY A 15 -41.08 -29.68 23.14
N CYS A 16 -39.88 -29.90 23.68
CA CYS A 16 -39.08 -28.82 24.23
C CYS A 16 -38.84 -27.78 23.12
N PRO A 17 -39.19 -26.49 23.31
CA PRO A 17 -38.79 -25.46 22.38
C PRO A 17 -37.27 -25.35 22.44
N VAL A 18 -36.60 -25.70 21.33
CA VAL A 18 -35.21 -25.30 21.11
C VAL A 18 -35.21 -23.78 21.14
N ALA A 19 -34.69 -23.21 22.23
CA ALA A 19 -34.46 -21.77 22.30
C ALA A 19 -33.55 -21.41 21.13
N LEU A 20 -34.09 -20.69 20.13
CA LEU A 20 -33.26 -19.98 19.16
C LEU A 20 -32.35 -19.07 19.98
N ARG A 21 -31.07 -19.44 20.12
CA ARG A 21 -30.05 -18.53 20.62
C ARG A 21 -30.06 -17.34 19.67
N ALA A 22 -30.56 -16.20 20.14
CA ALA A 22 -30.41 -14.93 19.45
C ALA A 22 -28.92 -14.72 19.17
N GLN A 23 -28.57 -14.50 17.91
CA GLN A 23 -27.19 -14.15 17.57
C GLN A 23 -26.83 -12.87 18.32
N PRO A 24 -25.64 -12.79 18.94
CA PRO A 24 -25.17 -11.56 19.54
C PRO A 24 -25.16 -10.46 18.47
N PRO A 25 -25.45 -9.20 18.85
CA PRO A 25 -25.43 -8.10 17.90
C PRO A 25 -24.05 -8.00 17.22
N PRO A 26 -23.99 -7.59 15.95
CA PRO A 26 -22.72 -7.37 15.27
C PRO A 26 -21.82 -6.41 16.06
N PRO A 27 -20.51 -6.70 16.19
CA PRO A 27 -19.61 -5.87 16.98
C PRO A 27 -19.39 -4.50 16.34
N ALA A 28 -19.03 -3.51 17.16
CA ALA A 28 -18.45 -2.27 16.65
C ALA A 28 -17.02 -2.52 16.16
N LEU A 29 -16.60 -1.84 15.09
CA LEU A 29 -15.26 -1.97 14.52
C LEU A 29 -14.67 -0.61 14.16
N ARG A 30 -13.46 -0.34 14.67
CA ARG A 30 -12.71 0.89 14.44
C ARG A 30 -11.48 0.59 13.59
N VAL A 31 -11.47 1.11 12.37
CA VAL A 31 -10.42 0.87 11.37
C VAL A 31 -9.65 2.16 11.10
N VAL A 32 -8.33 2.06 11.08
CA VAL A 32 -7.46 3.15 10.62
C VAL A 32 -6.88 2.77 9.26
N VAL A 33 -6.97 3.68 8.29
CA VAL A 33 -6.19 3.61 7.05
C VAL A 33 -4.92 4.41 7.26
N ALA A 34 -3.80 3.73 7.49
CA ALA A 34 -2.49 4.33 7.68
C ALA A 34 -1.66 4.13 6.42
N ALA A 35 -1.79 5.04 5.47
CA ALA A 35 -1.14 4.93 4.16
C ALA A 35 -0.76 6.30 3.63
N ASP A 36 0.07 6.31 2.59
CA ASP A 36 0.50 7.51 1.89
C ASP A 36 -0.64 8.30 1.21
N SER A 37 -1.76 7.65 0.89
CA SER A 37 -2.97 8.31 0.39
C SER A 37 -4.21 7.59 0.92
N PRO A 38 -4.67 7.90 2.15
CA PRO A 38 -5.71 7.12 2.81
C PRO A 38 -7.11 7.43 2.29
N GLU A 39 -7.39 8.63 1.80
CA GLU A 39 -8.73 9.11 1.44
C GLU A 39 -9.45 8.22 0.42
N PRO A 40 -8.81 7.78 -0.69
CA PRO A 40 -9.45 6.89 -1.65
C PRO A 40 -9.92 5.57 -1.01
N LEU A 41 -9.13 5.01 -0.09
CA LEU A 41 -9.40 3.74 0.58
C LEU A 41 -10.54 3.85 1.60
N LEU A 42 -10.78 5.04 2.17
CA LEU A 42 -11.89 5.26 3.10
C LEU A 42 -13.25 4.96 2.45
N ALA A 43 -13.40 5.27 1.16
CA ALA A 43 -14.63 4.99 0.44
C ALA A 43 -14.90 3.48 0.31
N VAL A 44 -13.86 2.70 0.02
CA VAL A 44 -13.93 1.23 -0.07
C VAL A 44 -14.32 0.61 1.28
N LEU A 45 -13.77 1.12 2.38
CA LEU A 45 -14.12 0.65 3.73
C LEU A 45 -15.54 1.04 4.15
N ARG A 46 -16.04 2.20 3.72
CA ARG A 46 -17.45 2.57 3.94
C ARG A 46 -18.40 1.67 3.16
N ASP A 47 -18.00 1.18 1.98
CA ASP A 47 -18.76 0.18 1.22
C ASP A 47 -18.89 -1.14 1.98
N PHE A 48 -17.84 -1.58 2.68
CA PHE A 48 -17.91 -2.77 3.54
C PHE A 48 -19.01 -2.64 4.60
N ALA A 49 -19.05 -1.52 5.33
CA ALA A 49 -20.04 -1.31 6.39
C ALA A 49 -21.48 -1.31 5.84
N ARG A 50 -21.69 -0.70 4.66
CA ARG A 50 -23.00 -0.69 3.99
C ARG A 50 -23.43 -2.08 3.50
N GLN A 51 -22.49 -2.87 3.01
CA GLN A 51 -22.77 -4.17 2.40
C GLN A 51 -22.73 -5.34 3.40
N SER A 52 -22.22 -5.12 4.62
CA SER A 52 -22.02 -6.17 5.62
C SER A 52 -22.69 -5.87 6.98
N PRO A 53 -23.96 -5.41 7.03
CA PRO A 53 -24.61 -5.01 8.28
C PRO A 53 -24.86 -6.16 9.27
N ARG A 54 -24.70 -7.42 8.82
CA ARG A 54 -24.76 -8.60 9.69
C ARG A 54 -23.42 -8.89 10.37
N MET A 55 -22.32 -8.36 9.85
CA MET A 55 -20.95 -8.65 10.31
C MET A 55 -20.38 -7.55 11.18
N VAL A 56 -20.83 -6.30 10.97
CA VAL A 56 -20.42 -5.14 11.75
C VAL A 56 -21.62 -4.28 12.11
N GLY A 57 -21.64 -3.77 13.33
CA GLY A 57 -22.64 -2.84 13.83
C GLY A 57 -22.18 -1.40 13.56
N GLU A 58 -21.68 -0.74 14.60
CA GLU A 58 -21.02 0.56 14.44
C GLU A 58 -19.68 0.41 13.72
N PHE A 59 -19.45 1.18 12.65
CA PHE A 59 -18.20 1.15 11.91
C PHE A 59 -17.61 2.56 11.82
N SER A 60 -16.43 2.75 12.40
CA SER A 60 -15.69 4.00 12.29
C SER A 60 -14.42 3.79 11.47
N VAL A 61 -14.20 4.64 10.48
CA VAL A 61 -12.98 4.62 9.68
C VAL A 61 -12.36 6.01 9.61
N GLN A 62 -11.05 6.09 9.83
CA GLN A 62 -10.28 7.33 9.73
C GLN A 62 -9.01 7.12 8.92
N GLY A 63 -8.57 8.17 8.23
CA GLY A 63 -7.31 8.20 7.50
C GLY A 63 -6.19 8.78 8.37
N ALA A 64 -4.99 8.25 8.20
CA ALA A 64 -3.75 8.75 8.79
C ALA A 64 -2.58 8.53 7.83
N GLN A 65 -1.53 9.33 7.97
CA GLN A 65 -0.26 9.06 7.29
C GLN A 65 0.41 7.83 7.88
N ALA A 66 1.21 7.10 7.10
CA ALA A 66 1.84 5.86 7.55
C ALA A 66 2.72 6.06 8.82
N GLY A 67 3.42 7.19 8.93
CA GLY A 67 4.22 7.55 10.11
C GLY A 67 3.43 7.69 11.42
N TRP A 68 2.09 7.87 11.35
CA TRP A 68 1.21 7.93 12.53
C TRP A 68 1.31 6.68 13.41
N ILE A 69 1.53 5.50 12.79
CA ILE A 69 1.59 4.21 13.47
C ILE A 69 2.61 4.24 14.61
N ALA A 70 3.77 4.85 14.41
CA ALA A 70 4.84 4.86 15.41
C ALA A 70 4.45 5.59 16.71
N GLY A 71 3.73 6.71 16.61
CA GLY A 71 3.32 7.48 17.78
C GLY A 71 2.01 7.00 18.42
N ALA A 72 1.04 6.58 17.60
CA ALA A 72 -0.30 6.26 18.08
C ALA A 72 -0.34 4.99 18.93
N PHE A 73 0.33 3.93 18.47
CA PHE A 73 0.31 2.65 19.18
C PHE A 73 1.13 2.66 20.47
N ALA A 74 2.13 3.53 20.61
CA ALA A 74 2.80 3.74 21.90
C ALA A 74 1.79 4.17 22.98
N THR A 75 0.82 5.02 22.62
CA THR A 75 -0.25 5.46 23.53
C THR A 75 -1.23 4.31 23.85
N GLU A 76 -1.61 3.52 22.85
CA GLU A 76 -2.47 2.33 23.06
C GLU A 76 -1.79 1.27 23.94
N GLN A 77 -0.47 1.07 23.75
CA GLN A 77 0.34 0.17 24.55
C GLN A 77 0.41 0.62 26.02
N GLN A 78 0.59 1.92 26.27
CA GLN A 78 0.55 2.52 27.62
C GLN A 78 -0.84 2.39 28.26
N ALA A 79 -1.91 2.57 27.48
CA ALA A 79 -3.29 2.43 27.94
C ALA A 79 -3.70 0.97 28.21
N GLY A 80 -2.86 -0.01 27.85
CA GLY A 80 -3.11 -1.43 28.06
C GLY A 80 -4.26 -2.02 27.24
N ARG A 81 -4.80 -1.29 26.25
CA ARG A 81 -5.91 -1.73 25.39
C ARG A 81 -5.76 -1.18 23.98
N ALA A 82 -6.19 -1.97 22.99
CA ALA A 82 -6.29 -1.50 21.61
C ALA A 82 -7.41 -0.44 21.47
N LEU A 83 -7.06 0.74 20.95
CA LEU A 83 -8.03 1.76 20.53
C LEU A 83 -8.35 1.64 19.03
N THR A 84 -7.52 0.92 18.30
CA THR A 84 -7.69 0.59 16.90
C THR A 84 -7.88 -0.92 16.76
N ASP A 85 -8.95 -1.35 16.08
CA ASP A 85 -9.29 -2.78 15.99
C ASP A 85 -8.64 -3.44 14.76
N ALA A 86 -8.45 -2.68 13.67
CA ALA A 86 -7.68 -3.11 12.51
C ALA A 86 -7.03 -1.91 11.81
N VAL A 87 -5.90 -2.15 11.13
CA VAL A 87 -5.18 -1.15 10.35
C VAL A 87 -5.05 -1.62 8.91
N LEU A 88 -5.55 -0.82 7.98
CA LEU A 88 -5.23 -0.97 6.56
C LEU A 88 -4.01 -0.10 6.26
N THR A 89 -2.89 -0.72 5.93
CA THR A 89 -1.59 -0.04 5.79
C THR A 89 -0.85 -0.45 4.53
N ASP A 90 0.00 0.43 4.04
CA ASP A 90 0.98 0.11 3.00
C ASP A 90 2.27 -0.50 3.59
N ASN A 91 3.27 -0.72 2.73
CA ASN A 91 4.59 -1.24 3.12
C ASN A 91 5.25 -0.41 4.23
N VAL A 92 5.12 0.93 4.19
CA VAL A 92 5.76 1.82 5.19
C VAL A 92 5.18 1.51 6.56
N GLY A 93 3.85 1.58 6.69
CA GLY A 93 3.23 1.37 7.99
C GLY A 93 3.34 -0.08 8.49
N LEU A 94 3.29 -1.08 7.59
CA LEU A 94 3.54 -2.48 7.97
C LEU A 94 4.93 -2.64 8.59
N VAL A 95 5.96 -2.07 7.96
CA VAL A 95 7.35 -2.13 8.44
C VAL A 95 7.52 -1.39 9.76
N LEU A 96 7.01 -0.17 9.86
CA LEU A 96 7.12 0.64 11.08
C LEU A 96 6.47 -0.08 12.26
N GLY A 97 5.31 -0.70 12.05
CA GLY A 97 4.66 -1.47 13.11
C GLY A 97 5.34 -2.80 13.42
N ALA A 98 5.92 -3.48 12.43
CA ALA A 98 6.68 -4.71 12.66
C ALA A 98 7.94 -4.43 13.48
N ALA A 99 8.67 -3.36 13.17
CA ALA A 99 9.87 -2.93 13.89
C ALA A 99 9.60 -2.60 15.37
N GLN A 100 8.35 -2.27 15.70
CA GLN A 100 7.89 -1.98 17.07
C GLN A 100 7.04 -3.10 17.67
N GLN A 101 6.96 -4.26 17.00
CA GLN A 101 6.17 -5.42 17.43
C GLN A 101 4.69 -5.09 17.70
N LEU A 102 4.12 -4.17 16.91
CA LEU A 102 2.75 -3.67 17.08
C LEU A 102 1.69 -4.60 16.51
N TRP A 103 2.06 -5.50 15.60
CA TRP A 103 1.15 -6.41 14.93
C TRP A 103 1.04 -7.74 15.66
N GLN A 104 -0.17 -8.28 15.79
CA GLN A 104 -0.36 -9.66 16.21
C GLN A 104 -0.18 -10.60 15.01
N ASN A 105 0.15 -11.86 15.29
CA ASN A 105 0.11 -12.90 14.29
C ASN A 105 -1.32 -13.10 13.77
N LEU A 106 -1.46 -13.27 12.47
CA LEU A 106 -2.75 -13.60 11.86
C LEU A 106 -3.26 -14.95 12.37
N PRO A 107 -4.54 -15.03 12.78
CA PRO A 107 -5.23 -16.28 13.01
C PRO A 107 -5.26 -17.18 11.76
N ALA A 108 -5.37 -18.49 11.94
CA ALA A 108 -5.27 -19.46 10.85
C ALA A 108 -6.34 -19.29 9.75
N ASP A 109 -7.56 -18.92 10.14
CA ASP A 109 -8.66 -18.60 9.21
C ASP A 109 -8.33 -17.37 8.34
N MET A 110 -7.77 -16.30 8.93
CA MET A 110 -7.34 -15.12 8.18
C MET A 110 -6.22 -15.42 7.19
N ARG A 111 -5.28 -16.31 7.55
CA ARG A 111 -4.21 -16.75 6.63
C ARG A 111 -4.75 -17.50 5.42
N ALA A 112 -5.92 -18.14 5.56
CA ALA A 112 -6.57 -18.91 4.49
C ALA A 112 -7.39 -18.05 3.51
N LEU A 113 -7.60 -16.75 3.77
CA LEU A 113 -8.48 -15.87 2.97
C LEU A 113 -7.97 -15.55 1.55
N GLY A 114 -6.85 -16.13 1.11
CA GLY A 114 -6.30 -15.94 -0.24
C GLY A 114 -5.27 -14.82 -0.35
N GLY A 115 -4.99 -14.06 0.71
CA GLY A 115 -3.95 -13.03 0.70
C GLY A 115 -2.55 -13.57 0.38
N ALA A 116 -2.24 -14.82 0.78
CA ALA A 116 -1.00 -15.48 0.39
C ALA A 116 -0.89 -15.69 -1.14
N GLU A 117 -2.02 -15.94 -1.81
CA GLU A 117 -2.06 -16.06 -3.27
C GLU A 117 -1.84 -14.71 -3.96
N VAL A 118 -2.44 -13.64 -3.43
CA VAL A 118 -2.19 -12.26 -3.88
C VAL A 118 -0.70 -11.93 -3.75
N ALA A 119 -0.11 -12.22 -2.60
CA ALA A 119 1.30 -11.97 -2.34
C ALA A 119 2.21 -12.74 -3.31
N ARG A 120 1.95 -14.04 -3.48
CA ARG A 120 2.71 -14.93 -4.37
C ARG A 120 2.66 -14.48 -5.83
N ARG A 121 1.48 -14.13 -6.35
CA ARG A 121 1.31 -13.64 -7.74
C ARG A 121 2.05 -12.35 -8.02
N ASN A 122 2.27 -11.54 -6.98
CA ASN A 122 2.89 -10.22 -7.10
C ASN A 122 4.37 -10.20 -6.67
N GLY A 123 4.97 -11.36 -6.35
CA GLY A 123 6.36 -11.41 -5.87
C GLY A 123 6.57 -10.74 -4.51
N LEU A 124 5.51 -10.46 -3.75
CA LEU A 124 5.57 -10.04 -2.36
C LEU A 124 5.93 -11.25 -1.49
N MET A 125 7.16 -11.73 -1.59
CA MET A 125 7.67 -12.85 -0.80
C MET A 125 8.30 -12.37 0.51
N SER A 126 7.62 -11.47 1.22
CA SER A 126 8.04 -11.09 2.58
C SER A 126 7.47 -12.09 3.58
N PRO A 127 8.25 -12.64 4.52
CA PRO A 127 7.71 -13.49 5.59
C PRO A 127 6.67 -12.77 6.46
N LEU A 128 6.60 -11.44 6.44
CA LEU A 128 5.53 -10.70 7.11
C LEU A 128 4.18 -10.80 6.41
N ALA A 129 4.20 -10.91 5.08
CA ALA A 129 3.01 -10.92 4.24
C ALA A 129 2.33 -12.29 4.36
N GLY A 130 1.16 -12.32 5.01
CA GLY A 130 0.43 -13.55 5.30
C GLY A 130 0.68 -14.15 6.68
N GLU A 131 1.71 -13.73 7.42
CA GLU A 131 1.91 -14.16 8.81
C GLU A 131 1.38 -13.17 9.84
N ILE A 132 1.62 -11.86 9.63
CA ILE A 132 1.26 -10.78 10.56
C ILE A 132 0.24 -9.78 9.98
N ALA A 133 -0.01 -9.84 8.67
CA ALA A 133 -1.04 -9.05 8.00
C ALA A 133 -1.53 -9.75 6.73
N THR A 134 -2.82 -9.58 6.41
CA THR A 134 -3.41 -10.13 5.19
C THR A 134 -3.08 -9.19 4.05
N VAL A 135 -2.41 -9.69 3.00
CA VAL A 135 -2.22 -8.92 1.76
C VAL A 135 -3.57 -8.83 1.07
N VAL A 136 -4.16 -7.64 1.05
CA VAL A 136 -5.49 -7.43 0.45
C VAL A 136 -5.39 -6.94 -1.00
N SER A 137 -4.26 -6.36 -1.39
CA SER A 137 -4.01 -5.91 -2.75
C SER A 137 -2.51 -5.69 -2.93
N ALA A 138 -2.01 -5.80 -4.15
CA ALA A 138 -0.60 -5.66 -4.47
C ALA A 138 -0.41 -5.17 -5.91
N ALA A 139 0.74 -4.58 -6.21
CA ALA A 139 1.14 -4.22 -7.57
C ALA A 139 2.64 -4.42 -7.75
N PRO A 140 3.14 -4.65 -8.97
CA PRO A 140 4.54 -4.42 -9.26
C PRO A 140 4.84 -2.93 -9.05
N GLY A 141 5.60 -2.60 -8.01
CA GLY A 141 6.01 -1.22 -7.74
C GLY A 141 7.11 -0.75 -8.69
N GLY A 142 7.50 0.51 -8.53
CA GLY A 142 8.53 1.17 -9.34
C GLY A 142 9.92 1.10 -8.68
N PRO A 143 10.76 2.15 -8.84
CA PRO A 143 10.40 3.51 -9.27
C PRO A 143 10.45 3.71 -10.79
N LEU A 144 9.57 4.58 -11.26
CA LEU A 144 9.69 5.29 -12.54
C LEU A 144 9.99 6.77 -12.26
N LEU A 145 10.16 7.58 -13.29
CA LEU A 145 10.32 9.03 -13.18
C LEU A 145 9.10 9.73 -13.77
N LEU A 146 8.46 10.62 -12.99
CA LEU A 146 7.49 11.59 -13.51
C LEU A 146 8.17 12.89 -13.84
N HIS A 147 7.80 13.46 -14.98
CA HIS A 147 8.41 14.68 -15.47
C HIS A 147 7.43 15.55 -16.24
N SER A 148 7.60 16.87 -16.16
CA SER A 148 6.90 17.81 -17.04
C SER A 148 7.52 17.76 -18.46
N LEU A 149 6.70 17.86 -19.51
CA LEU A 149 7.21 17.98 -20.89
C LEU A 149 7.66 19.40 -21.25
N HIS A 150 7.18 20.41 -20.52
CA HIS A 150 7.69 21.76 -20.69
C HIS A 150 9.12 21.75 -20.13
N ASP A 151 10.11 21.85 -21.02
CA ASP A 151 11.49 22.26 -20.72
C ASP A 151 12.54 21.16 -20.48
N LEU A 152 12.25 19.88 -20.77
CA LEU A 152 13.21 18.78 -20.66
C LEU A 152 13.73 18.28 -22.03
N PRO A 153 14.92 18.72 -22.49
CA PRO A 153 15.50 18.24 -23.75
C PRO A 153 15.93 16.77 -23.70
N ALA A 154 16.26 16.24 -22.51
CA ALA A 154 16.54 14.84 -22.26
C ALA A 154 16.06 14.44 -20.86
N VAL A 155 15.25 13.39 -20.76
CA VAL A 155 14.76 12.86 -19.48
C VAL A 155 15.74 11.80 -19.00
N PRO A 156 16.21 11.86 -17.74
CA PRO A 156 17.10 10.85 -17.18
C PRO A 156 16.50 9.44 -17.28
N ARG A 157 17.34 8.46 -17.64
CA ARG A 157 16.98 7.03 -17.64
C ARG A 157 17.92 6.17 -16.79
N THR A 158 18.97 6.75 -16.23
CA THR A 158 19.90 6.06 -15.33
C THR A 158 20.08 6.88 -14.06
N ALA A 159 20.54 6.25 -12.99
CA ALA A 159 20.88 6.98 -11.76
C ALA A 159 21.96 8.05 -12.02
N ALA A 160 22.96 7.75 -12.84
CA ALA A 160 23.99 8.73 -13.23
C ALA A 160 23.39 9.96 -13.94
N ALA A 161 22.54 9.75 -14.95
CA ALA A 161 21.88 10.84 -15.66
C ALA A 161 20.93 11.64 -14.75
N LEU A 162 20.35 11.01 -13.74
CA LEU A 162 19.50 11.67 -12.76
C LEU A 162 20.32 12.60 -11.84
N LEU A 163 21.51 12.16 -11.42
CA LEU A 163 22.43 13.00 -10.66
C LEU A 163 22.95 14.16 -11.49
N ASP A 164 23.30 13.93 -12.75
CA ASP A 164 23.71 15.00 -13.68
C ASP A 164 22.57 16.01 -13.89
N PHE A 165 21.34 15.53 -14.06
CA PHE A 165 20.16 16.40 -14.11
C PHE A 165 20.02 17.27 -12.86
N ALA A 166 20.18 16.70 -11.67
CA ALA A 166 20.10 17.44 -10.42
C ALA A 166 21.23 18.48 -10.29
N ARG A 167 22.46 18.16 -10.74
CA ARG A 167 23.60 19.07 -10.78
C ARG A 167 23.36 20.26 -11.72
N GLU A 168 22.87 20.00 -12.93
CA GLU A 168 22.63 21.01 -13.96
C GLU A 168 21.40 21.87 -13.69
N ARG A 169 20.40 21.29 -13.03
CA ARG A 169 19.12 21.93 -12.69
C ARG A 169 18.87 21.85 -11.19
N PRO A 170 19.66 22.57 -10.38
CA PRO A 170 19.49 22.57 -8.94
C PRO A 170 18.05 22.95 -8.61
N ARG A 171 17.46 22.27 -7.62
CA ARG A 171 16.08 22.50 -7.16
C ARG A 171 14.95 22.02 -8.08
N ARG A 172 15.26 21.48 -9.26
CA ARG A 172 14.25 20.96 -10.20
C ARG A 172 13.97 19.47 -10.05
N PHE A 173 14.82 18.74 -9.35
CA PHE A 173 14.57 17.38 -8.91
C PHE A 173 14.09 17.36 -7.45
N LEU A 174 13.09 16.53 -7.16
CA LEU A 174 12.52 16.33 -5.83
C LEU A 174 12.23 14.84 -5.59
N TYR A 175 12.42 14.37 -4.35
CA TYR A 175 11.79 13.13 -3.90
C TYR A 175 11.27 13.28 -2.48
N ALA A 176 10.31 12.42 -2.11
CA ALA A 176 9.69 12.44 -0.80
C ALA A 176 10.51 11.63 0.23
N ARG A 177 10.36 11.97 1.51
CA ARG A 177 11.02 11.27 2.61
C ARG A 177 10.60 9.79 2.64
N PRO A 178 11.54 8.81 2.66
CA PRO A 178 11.21 7.40 2.55
C PRO A 178 10.38 6.84 3.71
N GLY A 179 10.50 7.43 4.91
CA GLY A 179 9.68 7.05 6.07
C GLY A 179 8.23 7.53 6.03
N GLU A 180 7.88 8.43 5.11
CA GLU A 180 6.54 9.06 5.04
C GLU A 180 5.87 8.90 3.68
N SER A 181 6.57 8.32 2.69
CA SER A 181 6.11 8.24 1.31
C SER A 181 6.55 6.95 0.64
N GLN A 182 5.60 6.28 -0.03
CA GLN A 182 5.92 5.13 -0.86
C GLN A 182 6.77 5.50 -2.08
N LEU A 183 6.61 6.70 -2.65
CA LEU A 183 7.47 7.17 -3.75
C LEU A 183 8.94 7.27 -3.29
N GLY A 184 9.15 7.88 -2.11
CA GLY A 184 10.46 7.96 -1.48
C GLY A 184 11.04 6.58 -1.17
N LEU A 185 10.25 5.73 -0.50
CA LEU A 185 10.66 4.38 -0.12
C LEU A 185 11.13 3.56 -1.32
N GLN A 186 10.35 3.59 -2.41
CA GLN A 186 10.59 2.82 -3.62
C GLN A 186 11.79 3.35 -4.41
N PHE A 187 11.94 4.68 -4.50
CA PHE A 187 13.13 5.28 -5.09
C PHE A 187 14.41 4.81 -4.40
N ILE A 188 14.47 4.96 -3.08
CA ILE A 188 15.66 4.59 -2.30
C ILE A 188 15.92 3.08 -2.35
N SER A 189 14.88 2.26 -2.32
CA SER A 189 15.01 0.80 -2.36
C SER A 189 15.51 0.26 -3.71
N ALA A 190 15.34 1.03 -4.79
CA ALA A 190 15.81 0.63 -6.12
C ALA A 190 17.25 1.05 -6.43
N LEU A 191 17.78 2.08 -5.74
CA LEU A 191 19.13 2.57 -5.94
C LEU A 191 20.23 1.48 -5.89
N PRO A 192 20.24 0.51 -4.97
CA PRO A 192 21.30 -0.51 -4.97
C PRO A 192 21.31 -1.38 -6.22
N HIS A 193 20.14 -1.59 -6.85
CA HIS A 193 20.05 -2.29 -8.12
C HIS A 193 20.51 -1.41 -9.28
N LEU A 194 20.10 -0.14 -9.29
CA LEU A 194 20.46 0.83 -10.33
C LEU A 194 21.96 1.18 -10.33
N LEU A 195 22.60 1.17 -9.15
CA LEU A 195 24.00 1.55 -8.95
C LEU A 195 24.95 0.34 -8.87
N GLY A 196 24.41 -0.88 -8.90
CA GLY A 196 25.18 -2.12 -8.82
C GLY A 196 25.91 -2.26 -7.49
N ASP A 197 25.22 -2.00 -6.39
CA ASP A 197 25.72 -2.26 -5.03
C ASP A 197 25.97 -3.76 -4.81
N THR A 198 26.89 -4.08 -3.90
CA THR A 198 27.39 -5.47 -3.75
C THR A 198 26.36 -6.41 -3.15
N ASP A 199 25.46 -5.88 -2.32
CA ASP A 199 24.34 -6.62 -1.74
C ASP A 199 23.12 -5.70 -1.61
N PRO A 200 22.21 -5.71 -2.60
CA PRO A 200 20.98 -4.93 -2.54
C PRO A 200 20.05 -5.28 -1.38
N ALA A 201 20.21 -6.43 -0.73
CA ALA A 201 19.40 -6.83 0.43
C ALA A 201 19.98 -6.35 1.77
N ASP A 202 21.21 -5.82 1.81
CA ASP A 202 21.87 -5.34 3.02
C ASP A 202 22.17 -3.82 2.97
N PRO A 203 21.23 -2.96 3.38
CA PRO A 203 21.45 -1.52 3.46
C PRO A 203 22.55 -1.09 4.46
N ALA A 204 22.96 -1.98 5.37
CA ALA A 204 24.01 -1.66 6.33
C ALA A 204 25.41 -1.80 5.72
N ARG A 205 25.62 -2.86 4.93
CA ARG A 205 26.96 -3.25 4.43
C ARG A 205 27.09 -3.25 2.92
N GLY A 206 26.01 -3.48 2.20
CA GLY A 206 26.01 -3.66 0.75
C GLY A 206 25.84 -2.38 -0.07
N TRP A 207 25.27 -1.32 0.53
CA TRP A 207 24.78 -0.12 -0.17
C TRP A 207 25.79 1.04 -0.26
N ALA A 208 27.09 0.76 -0.32
CA ALA A 208 28.11 1.80 -0.29
C ALA A 208 27.93 2.84 -1.40
N ARG A 209 27.55 2.42 -2.62
CA ARG A 209 27.31 3.32 -3.76
C ARG A 209 26.02 4.11 -3.57
N SER A 210 24.95 3.46 -3.14
CA SER A 210 23.67 4.13 -2.88
C SER A 210 23.78 5.22 -1.82
N TRP A 211 24.51 4.97 -0.73
CA TRP A 211 24.70 5.98 0.31
C TRP A 211 25.51 7.18 -0.19
N ALA A 212 26.62 6.94 -0.89
CA ALA A 212 27.41 8.03 -1.48
C ALA A 212 26.60 8.83 -2.52
N TYR A 213 25.84 8.13 -3.37
CA TYR A 213 24.94 8.75 -4.34
C TYR A 213 23.88 9.63 -3.67
N LEU A 214 23.28 9.17 -2.57
CA LEU A 214 22.27 9.95 -1.84
C LEU A 214 22.84 11.17 -1.13
N GLU A 215 24.06 11.07 -0.59
CA GLU A 215 24.78 12.20 -0.02
C GLU A 215 24.99 13.27 -1.09
N GLU A 216 25.48 12.88 -2.26
CA GLU A 216 25.73 13.83 -3.35
C GLU A 216 24.43 14.39 -3.95
N LEU A 217 23.43 13.55 -4.22
CA LEU A 217 22.13 13.98 -4.72
C LEU A 217 21.46 14.98 -3.76
N GLY A 218 21.67 14.80 -2.45
CA GLY A 218 21.15 15.69 -1.41
C GLY A 218 21.62 17.13 -1.54
N GLU A 219 22.82 17.39 -2.09
CA GLU A 219 23.34 18.74 -2.32
C GLU A 219 22.54 19.52 -3.38
N HIS A 220 21.78 18.81 -4.22
CA HIS A 220 21.02 19.37 -5.34
C HIS A 220 19.50 19.39 -5.12
N VAL A 221 19.02 18.76 -4.05
CA VAL A 221 17.60 18.68 -3.69
C VAL A 221 17.20 19.82 -2.76
N SER A 222 16.09 20.50 -3.09
CA SER A 222 15.62 21.68 -2.34
C SER A 222 15.04 21.41 -0.97
N PHE A 223 14.43 20.24 -0.78
CA PHE A 223 13.82 19.72 0.44
C PHE A 223 13.33 18.31 0.13
N TYR A 224 12.94 17.56 1.15
CA TYR A 224 12.28 16.27 0.98
C TYR A 224 10.79 16.43 1.28
N ALA A 225 9.92 16.10 0.32
CA ALA A 225 8.48 16.21 0.52
C ALA A 225 8.02 15.30 1.66
N SER A 226 7.05 15.76 2.45
CA SER A 226 6.55 15.05 3.62
C SER A 226 5.56 13.92 3.30
N SER A 227 5.14 13.79 2.04
CA SER A 227 4.28 12.72 1.54
C SER A 227 4.40 12.63 0.02
N SER A 228 3.87 11.57 -0.58
CA SER A 228 3.82 11.48 -2.05
C SER A 228 2.89 12.51 -2.67
N ALA A 229 1.76 12.80 -2.02
CA ALA A 229 0.83 13.83 -2.48
C ALA A 229 1.51 15.21 -2.53
N ALA A 230 2.30 15.54 -1.50
CA ALA A 230 3.08 16.77 -1.50
C ALA A 230 4.12 16.79 -2.64
N ALA A 231 4.79 15.67 -2.92
CA ALA A 231 5.73 15.60 -4.05
C ALA A 231 5.03 15.79 -5.41
N VAL A 232 3.88 15.15 -5.61
CA VAL A 232 3.07 15.29 -6.83
C VAL A 232 2.61 16.74 -7.02
N GLU A 233 2.19 17.42 -5.96
CA GLU A 233 1.78 18.83 -6.00
C GLU A 233 2.93 19.76 -6.43
N GLU A 234 4.16 19.49 -6.00
CA GLU A 234 5.35 20.25 -6.45
C GLU A 234 5.58 20.09 -7.96
N LEU A 235 5.34 18.89 -8.52
CA LEU A 235 5.44 18.66 -9.96
C LEU A 235 4.27 19.30 -10.71
N ALA A 236 3.04 19.12 -10.22
CA ALA A 236 1.83 19.64 -10.84
C ALA A 236 1.82 21.17 -10.92
N SER A 237 2.36 21.84 -9.90
CA SER A 237 2.50 23.29 -9.85
C SER A 237 3.72 23.84 -10.61
N GLY A 238 4.58 22.97 -11.17
CA GLY A 238 5.81 23.36 -11.87
C GLY A 238 6.94 23.86 -10.95
N ARG A 239 6.86 23.59 -9.64
CA ARG A 239 7.93 23.93 -8.68
C ARG A 239 9.12 22.97 -8.82
N CYS A 240 8.86 21.70 -9.14
CA CYS A 240 9.86 20.76 -9.65
C CYS A 240 9.53 20.30 -11.08
N GLU A 241 10.53 19.77 -11.78
CA GLU A 241 10.39 19.27 -13.16
C GLU A 241 10.44 17.75 -13.23
N LEU A 242 11.00 17.10 -12.21
CA LEU A 242 11.28 15.68 -12.16
C LEU A 242 11.14 15.14 -10.74
N LEU A 243 10.46 14.00 -10.58
CA LEU A 243 10.41 13.24 -9.33
C LEU A 243 10.32 11.73 -9.59
N PRO A 244 10.80 10.88 -8.67
CA PRO A 244 10.53 9.45 -8.76
C PRO A 244 9.08 9.17 -8.36
N ALA A 245 8.41 8.28 -9.08
CA ALA A 245 7.06 7.85 -8.73
C ALA A 245 6.80 6.37 -8.99
N LEU A 246 5.54 5.98 -8.83
CA LEU A 246 5.00 4.66 -9.13
C LEU A 246 4.02 4.76 -10.29
N LEU A 247 3.89 3.67 -11.05
CA LEU A 247 2.89 3.59 -12.12
C LEU A 247 1.47 3.78 -11.58
N THR A 248 1.16 3.20 -10.42
CA THR A 248 -0.13 3.34 -9.76
C THR A 248 -0.41 4.78 -9.34
N THR A 249 0.59 5.50 -8.81
CA THR A 249 0.47 6.94 -8.54
C THR A 249 0.18 7.70 -9.82
N TYR A 250 0.93 7.47 -10.89
CA TYR A 250 0.72 8.18 -12.14
C TYR A 250 -0.70 8.02 -12.69
N LEU A 251 -1.19 6.78 -12.75
CA LEU A 251 -2.54 6.47 -13.23
C LEU A 251 -3.63 7.10 -12.36
N ARG A 252 -3.47 7.01 -11.04
CA ARG A 252 -4.42 7.57 -10.07
C ARG A 252 -4.48 9.09 -10.18
N GLU A 253 -3.34 9.77 -10.13
CA GLU A 253 -3.31 11.23 -10.17
C GLU A 253 -3.73 11.77 -11.55
N ARG A 254 -3.51 11.00 -12.63
CA ARG A 254 -4.09 11.27 -13.95
C ARG A 254 -5.61 11.18 -13.94
N ALA A 255 -6.17 10.08 -13.44
CA ALA A 255 -7.61 9.84 -13.42
C ALA A 255 -8.36 10.85 -12.55
N ASN A 256 -7.72 11.31 -11.47
CA ASN A 256 -8.29 12.29 -10.54
C ASN A 256 -8.02 13.75 -10.93
N GLY A 257 -7.34 14.01 -12.05
CA GLY A 257 -6.98 15.35 -12.50
C GLY A 257 -5.90 16.05 -11.65
N GLY A 258 -5.19 15.31 -10.79
CA GLY A 258 -4.09 15.80 -9.96
C GLY A 258 -2.79 16.05 -10.74
N LEU A 259 -2.64 15.45 -11.92
CA LEU A 259 -1.52 15.73 -12.83
C LEU A 259 -1.98 16.54 -14.06
N PRO A 260 -1.28 17.63 -14.43
CA PRO A 260 -1.51 18.37 -15.67
C PRO A 260 -1.23 17.52 -16.92
N GLU A 261 -1.98 17.69 -18.01
CA GLU A 261 -1.90 16.85 -19.23
C GLU A 261 -0.48 16.68 -19.77
N GLN A 262 0.41 17.66 -19.59
CA GLN A 262 1.80 17.65 -20.05
C GLN A 262 2.76 16.78 -19.24
N VAL A 263 2.38 16.31 -18.04
CA VAL A 263 3.24 15.38 -17.28
C VAL A 263 3.38 14.04 -18.04
N ARG A 264 4.54 13.43 -18.02
CA ARG A 264 4.77 12.10 -18.57
C ARG A 264 5.55 11.28 -17.56
N PHE A 265 5.70 10.00 -17.86
CA PHE A 265 6.58 9.14 -17.11
C PHE A 265 7.63 8.51 -18.03
N THR A 266 8.78 8.20 -17.45
CA THR A 266 9.87 7.46 -18.09
C THR A 266 10.34 6.36 -17.14
N LEU A 267 10.73 5.21 -17.68
CA LEU A 267 11.33 4.13 -16.90
C LEU A 267 12.84 4.32 -16.79
N PHE A 268 13.43 3.84 -15.69
CA PHE A 268 14.88 3.65 -15.64
C PHE A 268 15.28 2.49 -16.56
N ASP A 269 16.41 2.64 -17.25
CA ASP A 269 17.05 1.56 -17.99
C ASP A 269 17.43 0.44 -17.02
N ASN A 270 16.90 -0.76 -17.25
CA ASN A 270 17.03 -1.92 -16.36
C ASN A 270 16.55 -1.66 -14.91
N GLY A 271 15.63 -0.72 -14.70
CA GLY A 271 15.08 -0.44 -13.39
C GLY A 271 14.31 -1.62 -12.82
N PRO A 272 14.52 -2.00 -11.54
CA PRO A 272 13.77 -3.07 -10.92
C PRO A 272 12.32 -2.64 -10.66
N LEU A 273 11.40 -3.61 -10.66
CA LEU A 273 10.08 -3.46 -10.07
C LEU A 273 10.13 -4.05 -8.66
N ILE A 274 9.86 -3.23 -7.65
CA ILE A 274 9.81 -3.65 -6.25
C ILE A 274 8.34 -3.75 -5.82
N PRO A 275 7.79 -4.95 -5.58
CA PRO A 275 6.38 -5.11 -5.26
C PRO A 275 5.89 -4.25 -4.09
N LEU A 276 4.69 -3.70 -4.28
CA LEU A 276 3.94 -2.95 -3.28
C LEU A 276 2.76 -3.75 -2.81
N GLY A 277 2.42 -3.62 -1.54
CA GLY A 277 1.29 -4.27 -0.93
C GLY A 277 0.44 -3.29 -0.13
N LEU A 278 -0.85 -3.58 -0.10
CA LEU A 278 -1.78 -3.06 0.87
C LEU A 278 -2.15 -4.21 1.81
N PHE A 279 -2.03 -3.96 3.10
CA PHE A 279 -2.07 -4.97 4.14
C PHE A 279 -3.15 -4.64 5.17
N LEU A 280 -3.99 -5.61 5.49
CA LEU A 280 -4.85 -5.53 6.67
C LEU A 280 -4.12 -6.17 7.85
N ALA A 281 -3.57 -5.32 8.71
CA ALA A 281 -2.88 -5.71 9.93
C ALA A 281 -3.82 -5.62 11.14
N VAL A 282 -3.59 -6.47 12.13
CA VAL A 282 -4.32 -6.44 13.39
C VAL A 282 -3.35 -6.01 14.51
N PRO A 283 -3.64 -4.94 15.25
CA PRO A 283 -2.80 -4.55 16.39
C PRO A 283 -2.75 -5.63 17.48
N GLN A 284 -1.67 -5.61 18.26
CA GLN A 284 -1.58 -6.39 19.50
C GLN A 284 -2.76 -6.05 20.44
N ARG A 285 -3.21 -7.05 21.19
CA ARG A 285 -4.26 -6.93 22.22
C ARG A 285 -5.66 -6.59 21.68
N VAL A 286 -5.91 -6.78 20.39
CA VAL A 286 -7.27 -6.79 19.84
C VAL A 286 -8.02 -8.01 20.37
N SER A 287 -9.28 -7.82 20.78
CA SER A 287 -10.10 -8.91 21.30
C SER A 287 -10.35 -9.98 20.24
N VAL A 288 -10.21 -11.25 20.61
CA VAL A 288 -10.51 -12.40 19.74
C VAL A 288 -11.96 -12.38 19.22
N THR A 289 -12.87 -11.73 19.93
CA THR A 289 -14.28 -11.58 19.54
C THR A 289 -14.47 -10.68 18.32
N LEU A 290 -13.49 -9.83 17.99
CA LEU A 290 -13.52 -8.94 16.82
C LEU A 290 -12.93 -9.60 15.56
N LEU A 291 -12.15 -10.67 15.72
CA LEU A 291 -11.49 -11.35 14.61
C LEU A 291 -12.45 -11.80 13.51
N PRO A 292 -13.65 -12.35 13.78
CA PRO A 292 -14.59 -12.70 12.71
C PRO A 292 -15.03 -11.50 11.86
N ALA A 293 -15.21 -10.33 12.47
CA ALA A 293 -15.58 -9.11 11.74
C ALA A 293 -14.40 -8.58 10.91
N ILE A 294 -13.17 -8.68 11.44
CA ILE A 294 -11.94 -8.31 10.72
C ILE A 294 -11.66 -9.29 9.57
N SER A 295 -11.83 -10.60 9.77
CA SER A 295 -11.77 -11.62 8.71
C SER A 295 -12.79 -11.31 7.62
N SER A 296 -14.02 -10.91 7.98
CA SER A 296 -15.06 -10.52 7.01
C SER A 296 -14.66 -9.28 6.21
N LEU A 297 -13.95 -8.32 6.84
CA LEU A 297 -13.40 -7.16 6.14
C LEU A 297 -12.31 -7.58 5.15
N ALA A 298 -11.40 -8.47 5.55
CA ALA A 298 -10.34 -8.95 4.66
C ALA A 298 -10.92 -9.71 3.46
N ASP A 299 -11.89 -10.61 3.70
CA ASP A 299 -12.65 -11.30 2.65
C ASP A 299 -13.31 -10.30 1.70
N PHE A 300 -14.01 -9.30 2.23
CA PHE A 300 -14.64 -8.26 1.43
C PHE A 300 -13.65 -7.56 0.51
N LEU A 301 -12.51 -7.13 1.05
CA LEU A 301 -11.47 -6.45 0.28
C LEU A 301 -10.93 -7.34 -0.84
N LEU A 302 -10.80 -8.65 -0.60
CA LEU A 302 -10.26 -9.61 -1.57
C LEU A 302 -11.24 -10.01 -2.69
N ARG A 303 -12.51 -9.59 -2.62
CA ARG A 303 -13.50 -9.94 -3.66
C ARG A 303 -13.09 -9.35 -5.02
N PRO A 304 -13.19 -10.11 -6.13
CA PRO A 304 -12.84 -9.62 -7.45
C PRO A 304 -13.57 -8.34 -7.88
N GLU A 305 -14.84 -8.17 -7.48
CA GLU A 305 -15.59 -6.93 -7.75
C GLU A 305 -15.00 -5.73 -6.99
N ILE A 306 -14.62 -5.92 -5.73
CA ILE A 306 -14.02 -4.86 -4.91
C ILE A 306 -12.62 -4.51 -5.43
N GLN A 307 -11.82 -5.51 -5.79
CA GLN A 307 -10.52 -5.30 -6.45
C GLN A 307 -10.67 -4.52 -7.76
N ARG A 308 -11.69 -4.82 -8.56
CA ARG A 308 -11.99 -4.10 -9.81
C ARG A 308 -12.43 -2.66 -9.59
N GLN A 309 -13.38 -2.42 -8.71
CA GLN A 309 -13.87 -1.07 -8.41
C GLN A 309 -12.85 -0.21 -7.63
N GLY A 310 -11.91 -0.86 -6.95
CA GLY A 310 -11.02 -0.22 -6.00
C GLY A 310 -9.78 0.43 -6.61
N PHE A 311 -9.43 0.17 -7.88
CA PHE A 311 -8.20 0.69 -8.49
C PHE A 311 -8.10 2.23 -8.39
N GLY A 312 -9.09 2.96 -8.90
CA GLY A 312 -9.19 4.42 -8.75
C GLY A 312 -9.47 4.92 -7.34
N ARG A 313 -9.74 3.98 -6.42
CA ARG A 313 -9.99 4.23 -4.99
C ARG A 313 -8.82 3.75 -4.12
N GLY A 314 -7.64 3.55 -4.70
CA GLY A 314 -6.41 3.27 -3.95
C GLY A 314 -6.10 1.81 -3.68
N LEU A 315 -6.93 0.85 -4.12
CA LEU A 315 -6.48 -0.54 -4.26
C LEU A 315 -5.48 -0.62 -5.41
N LEU A 316 -4.51 -1.51 -5.25
CA LEU A 316 -3.45 -1.72 -6.22
C LEU A 316 -3.93 -2.71 -7.30
N PRO A 317 -3.69 -2.42 -8.58
CA PRO A 317 -3.96 -3.35 -9.67
C PRO A 317 -2.94 -4.49 -9.53
N GLY A 318 -3.39 -5.74 -9.43
CA GLY A 318 -2.59 -6.93 -9.13
C GLY A 318 -1.31 -7.16 -9.96
N ALA A 319 -1.15 -8.35 -10.52
CA ALA A 319 0.13 -8.72 -11.15
C ALA A 319 0.50 -7.80 -12.33
N ALA A 320 1.79 -7.70 -12.69
CA ALA A 320 2.24 -6.94 -13.86
C ALA A 320 1.54 -7.37 -15.18
N ALA A 321 1.24 -8.66 -15.30
CA ALA A 321 0.43 -9.17 -16.41
C ALA A 321 -1.01 -8.63 -16.36
N GLU A 322 -1.60 -8.49 -15.17
CA GLU A 322 -2.92 -7.88 -14.98
C GLU A 322 -2.89 -6.37 -15.20
N LEU A 323 -1.76 -5.67 -15.03
CA LEU A 323 -1.60 -4.30 -15.50
C LEU A 323 -1.69 -4.23 -17.04
N SER A 324 -1.01 -5.14 -17.76
CA SER A 324 -1.11 -5.21 -19.22
C SER A 324 -2.47 -5.72 -19.74
N VAL A 325 -3.18 -6.51 -18.94
CA VAL A 325 -4.47 -7.18 -19.25
C VAL A 325 -5.67 -6.48 -18.59
N ALA A 326 -5.46 -5.48 -17.73
CA ALA A 326 -6.50 -4.61 -17.15
C ALA A 326 -7.28 -3.84 -18.23
N ALA A 327 -6.88 -4.03 -19.49
CA ALA A 327 -7.56 -3.66 -20.70
C ALA A 327 -8.99 -4.21 -20.88
N ASP A 328 -9.58 -5.02 -19.98
CA ASP A 328 -11.04 -5.18 -19.93
C ASP A 328 -11.60 -5.28 -18.49
N GLY A 329 -12.53 -4.38 -18.14
CA GLY A 329 -13.35 -4.44 -16.91
C GLY A 329 -12.69 -4.07 -15.57
N MET A 330 -11.38 -3.81 -15.53
CA MET A 330 -10.62 -3.44 -14.32
C MET A 330 -10.39 -1.94 -14.15
N LEU A 331 -10.28 -1.21 -15.25
CA LEU A 331 -10.12 0.24 -15.27
C LEU A 331 -11.48 0.92 -15.51
N SER A 332 -11.78 1.99 -14.79
CA SER A 332 -12.86 2.91 -15.16
C SER A 332 -12.61 3.49 -16.56
N PRO A 333 -13.64 4.01 -17.26
CA PRO A 333 -13.44 4.60 -18.59
C PRO A 333 -12.36 5.69 -18.64
N ILE A 334 -12.21 6.48 -17.57
CA ILE A 334 -11.19 7.53 -17.48
C ILE A 334 -9.79 6.92 -17.29
N GLU A 335 -9.66 5.93 -16.40
CA GLU A 335 -8.38 5.23 -16.20
C GLU A 335 -7.96 4.45 -17.44
N ARG A 336 -8.93 3.90 -18.17
CA ARG A 336 -8.72 3.25 -19.46
C ARG A 336 -8.28 4.25 -20.52
N ALA A 337 -8.96 5.37 -20.67
CA ALA A 337 -8.56 6.40 -21.61
C ALA A 337 -7.16 6.94 -21.30
N ALA A 338 -6.84 7.12 -20.02
CA ALA A 338 -5.49 7.42 -19.58
C ALA A 338 -4.54 6.28 -20.00
N TRP A 339 -4.78 5.05 -19.55
CA TRP A 339 -3.98 3.86 -19.87
C TRP A 339 -3.70 3.68 -21.39
N ASP A 340 -4.73 3.78 -22.22
CA ASP A 340 -4.67 3.60 -23.67
C ASP A 340 -3.88 4.73 -24.36
N THR A 341 -3.95 5.96 -23.84
CA THR A 341 -3.14 7.10 -24.31
C THR A 341 -1.66 6.96 -23.92
N LEU A 342 -1.35 6.12 -22.92
CA LEU A 342 -0.01 5.97 -22.32
C LEU A 342 0.83 4.83 -22.90
N LEU A 343 0.21 3.90 -23.65
CA LEU A 343 0.87 2.72 -24.22
C LEU A 343 1.88 2.98 -25.37
N PRO A 344 1.81 4.07 -26.17
CA PRO A 344 2.74 4.21 -27.30
C PRO A 344 4.24 4.42 -26.95
N PRO A 345 4.64 5.13 -25.86
CA PRO A 345 6.06 5.29 -25.50
C PRO A 345 6.61 4.31 -24.43
N VAL A 346 5.76 3.64 -23.65
CA VAL A 346 6.17 2.60 -22.70
C VAL A 346 5.36 1.35 -23.00
N THR A 347 5.95 0.44 -23.76
CA THR A 347 5.22 -0.77 -24.17
C THR A 347 4.89 -1.60 -22.94
N ALA A 348 3.76 -2.32 -22.96
CA ALA A 348 3.46 -3.37 -21.99
C ALA A 348 4.64 -4.38 -21.85
N GLY A 349 5.42 -4.57 -22.93
CA GLY A 349 6.65 -5.36 -22.93
C GLY A 349 7.80 -4.77 -22.09
N SER A 350 7.92 -3.45 -21.99
CA SER A 350 8.94 -2.78 -21.18
C SER A 350 8.71 -2.97 -19.67
N ILE A 351 7.44 -2.99 -19.24
CA ILE A 351 7.06 -3.28 -17.85
C ILE A 351 7.16 -4.78 -17.57
N ALA A 352 6.69 -5.63 -18.49
CA ALA A 352 6.77 -7.09 -18.34
C ALA A 352 8.21 -7.63 -18.35
N GLY A 353 9.15 -6.93 -19.00
CA GLY A 353 10.57 -7.29 -19.06
C GLY A 353 11.44 -6.74 -17.92
N ALA A 354 10.89 -5.87 -17.07
CA ALA A 354 11.66 -5.28 -15.97
C ALA A 354 11.92 -6.31 -14.85
N PRO A 355 13.13 -6.33 -14.25
CA PRO A 355 13.45 -7.29 -13.19
C PRO A 355 12.55 -7.12 -11.96
N LEU A 356 11.79 -8.14 -11.60
CA LEU A 356 11.04 -8.17 -10.34
C LEU A 356 12.00 -8.54 -9.21
N VAL A 357 12.19 -7.64 -8.23
CA VAL A 357 13.07 -7.89 -7.08
C VAL A 357 12.26 -7.88 -5.78
N PRO A 358 12.55 -8.77 -4.82
CA PRO A 358 11.82 -8.79 -3.56
C PRO A 358 12.09 -7.50 -2.77
N PRO A 359 11.10 -6.99 -2.01
CA PRO A 359 11.34 -5.90 -1.09
C PRO A 359 12.32 -6.33 0.02
N LEU A 360 13.05 -5.35 0.57
CA LEU A 360 13.84 -5.54 1.78
C LEU A 360 13.00 -6.13 2.93
N SER A 361 13.63 -6.88 3.83
CA SER A 361 12.96 -7.32 5.06
C SER A 361 12.62 -6.12 5.95
N PRO A 362 11.61 -6.21 6.84
CA PRO A 362 11.21 -5.11 7.73
C PRO A 362 12.35 -4.50 8.53
N ASP A 363 13.21 -5.31 9.15
CA ASP A 363 14.34 -4.78 9.94
C ASP A 363 15.33 -4.02 9.07
N ARG A 364 15.52 -4.46 7.83
CA ARG A 364 16.40 -3.80 6.85
C ARG A 364 15.77 -2.51 6.32
N LEU A 365 14.46 -2.48 6.05
CA LEU A 365 13.73 -1.26 5.70
C LEU A 365 13.77 -0.25 6.84
N ALA A 366 13.50 -0.69 8.07
CA ALA A 366 13.56 0.16 9.25
C ALA A 366 14.97 0.73 9.47
N TYR A 367 16.02 -0.09 9.28
CA TYR A 367 17.40 0.38 9.30
C TYR A 367 17.67 1.41 8.21
N MET A 368 17.28 1.14 6.97
CA MET A 368 17.47 2.03 5.83
C MET A 368 16.81 3.39 6.08
N MET A 369 15.55 3.42 6.53
CA MET A 369 14.82 4.66 6.81
C MET A 369 15.49 5.48 7.93
N ARG A 370 15.88 4.83 9.04
CA ARG A 370 16.62 5.53 10.12
C ARG A 370 17.95 6.08 9.64
N ARG A 371 18.74 5.30 8.90
CA ARG A 371 20.03 5.75 8.38
C ARG A 371 19.87 6.91 7.41
N TRP A 372 18.87 6.85 6.52
CA TRP A 372 18.54 7.96 5.64
C TRP A 372 18.19 9.22 6.44
N ASP A 373 17.37 9.09 7.49
CA ASP A 373 17.00 10.21 8.36
C ASP A 373 18.22 10.84 9.04
N GLU A 374 19.14 10.02 9.56
CA GLU A 374 20.34 10.46 10.28
C GLU A 374 21.41 11.06 9.36
N GLN A 375 21.60 10.51 8.16
CA GLN A 375 22.73 10.85 7.29
C GLN A 375 22.35 11.79 6.15
N ILE A 376 21.11 11.72 5.66
CA ILE A 376 20.64 12.49 4.51
C ILE A 376 19.63 13.54 4.99
N GLY A 377 18.54 13.10 5.61
CA GLY A 377 17.46 13.96 6.08
C GLY A 377 17.91 15.01 7.10
N ALA A 378 18.74 14.64 8.08
CA ALA A 378 19.23 15.56 9.12
C ALA A 378 20.31 16.53 8.62
N ARG A 379 21.02 16.17 7.54
CA ARG A 379 22.03 17.05 6.92
C ARG A 379 21.40 18.12 6.02
N PHE A 380 20.13 17.97 5.68
CA PHE A 380 19.38 18.97 4.93
C PHE A 380 19.31 20.30 5.71
N ARG A 381 20.20 21.24 5.35
CA ARG A 381 20.10 22.64 5.75
C ARG A 381 19.33 23.36 4.67
N ARG A 382 18.21 24.02 5.00
CA ARG A 382 17.57 24.97 4.09
C ARG A 382 18.66 25.90 3.55
N PRO A 383 18.83 26.02 2.22
CA PRO A 383 19.72 27.03 1.68
C PRO A 383 19.27 28.39 2.22
N ARG A 384 20.22 29.18 2.74
CA ARG A 384 19.95 30.57 3.13
C ARG A 384 19.49 31.40 1.94
#